data_AF-A0A9P6Z4J0-F1
#
_entry.id   AF-A0A9P6Z4J0-F1
#
_cell.length_a   1.000
_cell.length_b   1.000
_cell.length_c   1.000
_cell.angle_alpha   90.00
_cell.angle_beta   90.00
_cell.angle_gamma   90.00
#
_symmetry.space_group_name_H-M   'P 1'
#
loop_
_entity.id
_entity.type
_entity.pdbx_description
1 polymer ?
#
loop_
_entity_poly.entity_id
_entity_poly.type
_entity_poly.pdbx_seq_one_letter_code
_entity_poly.pdbx_strand_id
1 'polypeptide(L)' 'MILRDSNVVDMIVTTVVGENARSLYTSKPTEWPNGTKSDIVYTASATSSKLPPVLIEVQLPLTWILLAAF' A
#
# COMPACT_ATOMS: atom_id res chain seq x y z
N MET A 1 11.53 3.94 -0.37
CA MET A 1 10.13 4.39 -0.22
C MET A 1 9.56 3.74 1.03
N ILE A 2 9.02 4.51 1.99
CA ILE A 2 8.67 4.03 3.35
C ILE A 2 7.62 2.92 3.36
N LEU A 3 6.68 2.93 2.42
CA LEU A 3 5.65 1.90 2.25
C LEU A 3 6.18 0.57 1.65
N ARG A 4 7.48 0.46 1.40
CA ARG A 4 8.13 -0.81 1.03
C ARG A 4 9.00 -1.37 2.16
N ASP A 5 9.12 -0.65 3.27
CA ASP A 5 9.84 -1.14 4.46
C ASP A 5 9.06 -2.28 5.11
N SER A 6 9.74 -3.38 5.42
CA SER A 6 9.09 -4.59 5.94
C SER A 6 8.39 -4.36 7.29
N ASN A 7 8.93 -3.50 8.16
CA ASN A 7 8.28 -3.21 9.44
C ASN A 7 7.01 -2.39 9.23
N VAL A 8 7.02 -1.47 8.26
CA VAL A 8 5.84 -0.68 7.89
C VAL A 8 4.78 -1.56 7.23
N VAL A 9 5.17 -2.48 6.34
CA VAL A 9 4.26 -3.46 5.73
C VAL A 9 3.61 -4.31 6.82
N ASP A 10 4.40 -4.89 7.73
CA ASP A 10 3.90 -5.72 8.81
C ASP A 10 2.97 -4.94 9.75
N MET A 11 3.31 -3.71 10.10
CA MET A 11 2.45 -2.83 10.88
C MET A 11 1.10 -2.60 10.19
N ILE A 12 1.10 -2.28 8.90
CA ILE A 12 -0.15 -2.02 8.14
C ILE A 12 -0.99 -3.29 8.03
N VAL A 13 -0.42 -4.41 7.59
CA VAL A 13 -1.20 -5.62 7.32
C VAL A 13 -1.72 -6.26 8.61
N THR A 14 -0.96 -6.18 9.71
CA THR A 14 -1.45 -6.65 11.01
C THR A 14 -2.58 -5.77 11.55
N THR A 15 -2.54 -4.45 11.29
CA THR A 15 -3.61 -3.52 11.66
C THR A 15 -4.89 -3.74 10.85
N VAL A 16 -4.78 -3.96 9.54
CA VAL A 16 -5.92 -4.01 8.62
C VAL A 16 -6.52 -5.42 8.48
N VAL A 17 -5.67 -6.44 8.41
CA VAL A 17 -6.07 -7.84 8.15
C VAL A 17 -6.10 -8.67 9.43
N GLY A 18 -5.17 -8.41 10.35
CA GLY A 18 -5.05 -9.10 11.64
C GLY A 18 -3.67 -9.72 11.86
N GLU A 19 -3.42 -10.18 13.09
CA GLU A 19 -2.12 -10.73 13.52
C GLU A 19 -1.63 -11.92 12.70
N ASN A 20 -2.56 -12.70 12.10
CA ASN A 20 -2.24 -13.81 11.21
C ASN A 20 -1.64 -13.37 9.86
N ALA A 21 -1.57 -12.07 9.56
CA ALA A 21 -0.96 -11.51 8.36
C ALA A 21 0.52 -11.14 8.52
N ARG A 22 1.06 -11.13 9.76
CA ARG A 22 2.44 -10.68 10.03
C ARG A 22 3.46 -11.47 9.22
N SER A 23 4.36 -10.76 8.56
CA SER A 23 5.47 -11.29 7.76
C SER A 23 5.03 -12.19 6.60
N LEU A 24 3.75 -12.17 6.22
CA LEU A 24 3.22 -12.93 5.09
C LEU A 24 3.02 -12.08 3.84
N TYR A 25 3.14 -10.76 3.93
CA TYR A 25 2.89 -9.83 2.84
C TYR A 25 4.17 -9.25 2.27
N THR A 26 4.15 -9.00 0.97
CA THR A 26 5.19 -8.25 0.25
C THR A 26 4.56 -7.17 -0.61
N SER A 27 5.27 -6.05 -0.77
CA SER A 27 4.88 -5.03 -1.76
C SER A 27 5.05 -5.56 -3.18
N LYS A 28 4.08 -5.26 -4.04
CA LYS A 28 4.14 -5.44 -5.48
C LYS A 28 4.19 -4.08 -6.16
N PRO A 29 5.00 -3.95 -7.24
CA PRO A 29 4.97 -2.76 -8.05
C PRO A 29 3.56 -2.61 -8.66
N THR A 30 3.00 -1.42 -8.49
CA THR A 30 1.73 -0.94 -9.06
C THR A 30 1.98 -0.05 -10.27
N GLU A 31 3.23 0.04 -10.70
CA GLU A 31 3.66 0.90 -11.79
C GLU A 31 2.90 0.53 -13.06
N TRP A 32 2.16 1.49 -13.59
CA TRP A 32 1.88 1.54 -15.02
C TRP A 32 3.21 1.58 -15.79
N PRO A 33 3.26 1.21 -17.08
CA PRO A 33 4.50 1.23 -17.87
C PRO A 33 5.25 2.57 -17.89
N ASN A 34 4.60 3.68 -17.47
CA ASN A 34 5.15 5.03 -17.39
C ASN A 34 5.62 5.45 -15.97
N GLY A 35 5.58 4.56 -14.97
CA GLY A 35 6.22 4.76 -13.66
C GLY A 35 5.56 5.75 -12.71
N THR A 36 4.38 6.30 -13.03
CA THR A 36 3.69 7.30 -12.20
C THR A 36 2.48 6.71 -11.47
N LYS A 37 2.64 6.35 -10.19
CA LYS A 37 1.51 6.12 -9.28
C LYS A 37 1.89 6.26 -7.79
N SER A 38 0.92 6.72 -6.98
CA SER A 38 1.07 6.97 -5.54
C SER A 38 0.54 5.83 -4.66
N ASP A 39 0.06 4.74 -5.24
CA ASP A 39 -0.41 3.55 -4.54
C ASP A 39 0.58 2.39 -4.57
N ILE A 40 0.45 1.47 -3.60
CA ILE A 40 1.14 0.18 -3.55
C ILE A 40 0.12 -0.91 -3.23
N VAL A 41 0.30 -2.07 -3.86
CA VAL A 41 -0.43 -3.29 -3.51
C VAL A 41 0.47 -4.18 -2.66
N TYR A 42 -0.04 -4.66 -1.53
CA TYR A 42 0.53 -5.75 -0.77
C TYR A 42 -0.22 -7.04 -1.10
N THR A 43 0.53 -8.09 -1.40
CA THR A 43 -0.01 -9.43 -1.62
C THR A 43 0.57 -10.39 -0.62
N ALA A 44 -0.27 -11.25 -0.05
CA ALA A 44 0.20 -12.37 0.75
C ALA A 44 1.05 -13.32 -0.12
N SER A 45 1.98 -14.04 0.53
CA SER A 45 2.71 -15.13 -0.11
C SER A 45 1.74 -16.15 -0.70
N ALA A 46 2.14 -16.80 -1.80
CA ALA A 46 1.30 -17.78 -2.51
C ALA A 46 0.85 -18.95 -1.61
N THR A 47 1.54 -19.19 -0.50
CA THR A 47 1.20 -20.19 0.51
C THR A 47 0.00 -19.80 1.39
N SER A 48 -0.44 -18.54 1.36
CA SER A 48 -1.52 -18.01 2.19
C SER A 48 -2.71 -17.54 1.36
N SER A 49 -3.33 -18.48 0.65
CA SER A 49 -4.46 -18.24 -0.28
C SER A 49 -5.75 -17.70 0.36
N LYS A 50 -5.79 -17.60 1.70
CA LYS A 50 -6.95 -17.11 2.46
C LYS A 50 -6.86 -15.63 2.83
N LEU A 51 -5.72 -14.99 2.60
CA LEU A 51 -5.48 -13.61 3.00
C LEU A 51 -5.77 -12.64 1.84
N PRO A 52 -6.55 -11.57 2.06
CA PRO A 52 -6.93 -10.64 0.99
C PRO A 52 -5.77 -9.75 0.56
N PRO A 53 -5.71 -9.28 -0.69
CA PRO A 53 -4.77 -8.23 -1.07
C PRO A 53 -5.10 -6.91 -0.36
N VAL A 54 -4.07 -6.09 -0.10
CA VAL A 54 -4.23 -4.76 0.52
C VAL A 54 -3.73 -3.70 -0.48
N LEU A 55 -4.59 -2.76 -0.87
CA LEU A 55 -4.21 -1.60 -1.68
C LEU A 55 -4.06 -0.39 -0.76
N ILE A 56 -2.92 0.28 -0.83
CA ILE A 56 -2.62 1.52 -0.09
C ILE A 56 -2.47 2.64 -1.11
N GLU A 57 -3.21 3.74 -0.94
CA GLU A 57 -3.08 4.94 -1.76
C GLU A 57 -2.69 6.13 -0.88
N VAL A 58 -1.62 6.84 -1.25
CA VAL A 58 -1.23 8.08 -0.58
C VAL A 58 -1.76 9.26 -1.41
N GLN A 59 -2.73 9.97 -0.86
CA GLN A 59 -3.26 11.18 -1.45
C GLN A 59 -2.70 12.40 -0.72
N LEU A 60 -2.14 13.36 -1.48
CA LEU A 60 -1.74 14.64 -0.93
C LEU A 60 -2.99 15.48 -0.61
N PRO A 61 -3.03 16.20 0.52
CA PRO A 61 -4.15 17.07 0.82
C PRO A 61 -4.29 18.15 -0.27
N LEU A 62 -5.53 18.32 -0.74
CA LEU A 62 -5.97 19.32 -1.71
C LEU A 62 -5.91 20.74 -1.11
N THR A 63 -4.74 21.23 -0.73
CA THR A 63 -4.62 22.61 -0.22
C THR A 63 -4.35 23.62 -1.34
N TRP A 64 -3.90 23.16 -2.52
CA TRP A 64 -3.45 24.06 -3.60
C TRP A 64 -4.44 24.23 -4.76
N ILE A 65 -5.50 23.42 -4.85
CA ILE A 65 -6.49 23.54 -5.94
C ILE A 65 -7.51 24.68 -5.66
N LEU A 66 -7.69 25.09 -4.41
CA LEU A 66 -8.59 26.21 -4.07
C LEU A 66 -7.98 27.61 -4.31
N LEU A 67 -6.66 27.73 -4.47
CA LEU A 67 -6.00 29.02 -4.76
C LEU A 67 -5.89 29.33 -6.25
N ALA A 68 -6.18 28.37 -7.13
CA ALA A 68 -6.18 28.57 -8.58
C ALA A 68 -7.59 28.85 -9.15
N ALA A 69 -8.61 28.97 -8.28
CA ALA A 69 -10.01 29.13 -8.66
C ALA A 69 -10.67 30.44 -8.17
N PHE A 70 -9.89 31.41 -7.66
CA PHE A 70 -10.34 32.76 -7.33
C PHE A 70 -9.35 33.81 -7.84
#